data_AF-A0A7S4HPW8-F1
#
_entry.id   AF-A0A7S4HPW8-F1
#
_cell.length_a   1.000
_cell.length_b   1.000
_cell.length_c   1.000
_cell.angle_alpha   90.00
_cell.angle_beta   90.00
_cell.angle_gamma   90.00
#
_symmetry.space_group_name_H-M   'P 1'
#
loop_
_entity.id
_entity.type
_entity.pdbx_description
1 polymer ?
#
loop_
_entity_poly.entity_id
_entity_poly.type
_entity_poly.pdbx_seq_one_letter_code
_entity_poly.pdbx_strand_id
1 'polypeptide(L)'
;GSLSPSPTMWPFPAKPEPVPVAPDPTMMEMMFGDKPTPFIVCTVMWFLHGFVLDIIIIGVLPLISGEKTASAMFYNVKLPNLAPQHRRFIAENSAYAAMRIAPIFFTNNLPVLLITVVSYFVEGLTICWEIISYKSPSDAMPPATLMGVFASVVTYAATTNADGYIKEVDPTVLMALQVFCGLTWACWLGSVYGTATAKKD
;
A
#
# COMPACT_ATOMS: atom_id res chain seq x y z
N GLY A 1 -38.05 -35.67 -76.31
CA GLY A 1 -37.71 -35.91 -74.90
C GLY A 1 -37.17 -34.62 -74.32
N SER A 2 -37.84 -34.05 -73.33
CA SER A 2 -37.45 -32.81 -72.66
C SER A 2 -36.36 -33.10 -71.61
N LEU A 3 -35.19 -32.47 -71.75
CA LEU A 3 -34.15 -32.48 -70.72
C LEU A 3 -34.53 -31.47 -69.62
N SER A 4 -34.81 -31.97 -68.42
CA SER A 4 -34.90 -31.16 -67.21
C SER A 4 -33.48 -30.91 -66.68
N PRO A 5 -33.11 -29.68 -66.30
CA PRO A 5 -31.86 -29.44 -65.60
C PRO A 5 -32.00 -29.85 -64.12
N SER A 6 -31.00 -30.60 -63.61
CA SER A 6 -30.85 -30.86 -62.18
C SER A 6 -30.49 -29.57 -61.44
N PRO A 7 -31.10 -29.28 -60.28
CA PRO A 7 -30.72 -28.13 -59.46
C PRO A 7 -29.36 -28.40 -58.81
N THR A 8 -28.35 -27.64 -59.21
CA THR A 8 -27.05 -27.58 -58.56
C THR A 8 -27.24 -27.01 -57.15
N MET A 9 -27.15 -27.85 -56.13
CA MET A 9 -27.00 -27.41 -54.75
C MET A 9 -25.67 -26.68 -54.62
N TRP A 10 -25.73 -25.36 -54.47
CA TRP A 10 -24.59 -24.57 -54.04
C TRP A 10 -24.20 -25.00 -52.61
N PRO A 11 -22.92 -25.23 -52.31
CA PRO A 11 -22.52 -25.53 -50.95
C PRO A 11 -22.68 -24.26 -50.11
N PHE A 12 -23.63 -24.27 -49.18
CA PHE A 12 -23.66 -23.26 -48.13
C PHE A 12 -22.35 -23.36 -47.33
N PRO A 13 -21.62 -22.26 -47.13
CA PRO A 13 -20.43 -22.27 -46.29
C PRO A 13 -20.82 -22.74 -44.89
N ALA A 14 -20.06 -23.69 -44.35
CA ALA A 14 -20.27 -24.20 -43.00
C ALA A 14 -20.34 -23.04 -42.01
N LYS A 15 -21.35 -23.07 -41.14
CA LYS A 15 -21.51 -22.08 -40.08
C LYS A 15 -20.20 -22.05 -39.26
N PRO A 16 -19.56 -20.89 -39.05
CA PRO A 16 -18.35 -20.80 -38.25
C PRO A 16 -18.61 -21.43 -36.88
N GLU A 17 -17.71 -22.29 -36.44
CA GLU A 17 -17.79 -22.83 -35.08
C GLU A 17 -17.76 -21.64 -34.09
N PRO A 18 -18.62 -21.66 -33.06
CA PRO A 18 -18.57 -20.62 -32.04
C PRO A 18 -17.19 -20.64 -31.39
N VAL A 19 -16.49 -19.51 -31.49
CA VAL A 19 -15.20 -19.31 -30.81
C VAL A 19 -15.42 -19.55 -29.31
N PRO A 20 -14.63 -20.42 -28.66
CA PRO A 20 -14.70 -20.60 -27.22
C PRO A 20 -14.49 -19.25 -26.55
N VAL A 21 -15.52 -18.72 -25.89
CA VAL A 21 -15.39 -17.53 -25.05
C VAL A 21 -14.51 -17.95 -23.88
N ALA A 22 -13.30 -17.39 -23.80
CA ALA A 22 -12.45 -17.60 -22.64
C ALA A 22 -13.25 -17.20 -21.38
N PRO A 23 -13.20 -17.99 -20.30
CA PRO A 23 -13.86 -17.60 -19.06
C PRO A 23 -13.34 -16.23 -18.64
N ASP A 24 -14.25 -15.35 -18.22
CA ASP A 24 -13.87 -14.03 -17.73
C ASP A 24 -12.83 -14.20 -16.60
N PRO A 25 -11.70 -13.49 -16.66
CA PRO A 25 -10.66 -13.62 -15.64
C PRO A 25 -11.25 -13.27 -14.28
N THR A 26 -10.88 -14.05 -13.27
CA THR A 26 -11.29 -13.79 -11.89
C THR A 26 -10.75 -12.44 -11.42
N MET A 27 -11.39 -11.79 -10.43
CA MET A 27 -10.86 -10.54 -9.86
C MET A 27 -9.41 -10.67 -9.37
N MET A 28 -9.03 -11.86 -8.87
CA MET A 28 -7.65 -12.20 -8.52
C MET A 28 -6.72 -12.19 -9.73
N GLU A 29 -7.09 -12.81 -10.84
CA GLU A 29 -6.26 -12.79 -12.07
C GLU A 29 -6.16 -11.37 -12.65
N MET A 30 -7.23 -10.59 -12.61
CA MET A 30 -7.18 -9.19 -13.04
C MET A 30 -6.28 -8.32 -12.14
N MET A 31 -6.18 -8.64 -10.84
CA MET A 31 -5.34 -7.90 -9.90
C MET A 31 -3.88 -8.39 -9.85
N PHE A 32 -3.61 -9.67 -10.10
CA PHE A 32 -2.33 -10.32 -9.80
C PHE A 32 -1.71 -11.10 -10.97
N GLY A 33 -2.42 -11.33 -12.08
CA GLY A 33 -2.10 -12.35 -13.08
C GLY A 33 -0.67 -12.36 -13.62
N ASP A 34 -0.06 -11.18 -13.77
CA ASP A 34 1.31 -11.03 -14.30
C ASP A 34 2.29 -10.38 -13.31
N LYS A 35 1.94 -10.27 -12.02
CA LYS A 35 2.76 -9.57 -11.02
C LYS A 35 3.76 -10.52 -10.35
N PRO A 36 5.06 -10.20 -10.29
CA PRO A 36 6.00 -10.98 -9.50
C PRO A 36 5.62 -10.97 -8.01
N THR A 37 5.97 -12.04 -7.30
CA THR A 37 5.62 -12.22 -5.88
C THR A 37 5.92 -11.01 -4.99
N PRO A 38 7.08 -10.33 -5.08
CA PRO A 38 7.34 -9.13 -4.27
C PRO A 38 6.30 -8.03 -4.47
N PHE A 39 5.81 -7.82 -5.69
CA PHE A 39 4.79 -6.81 -6.01
C PHE A 39 3.38 -7.23 -5.58
N ILE A 40 3.08 -8.53 -5.57
CA ILE A 40 1.86 -9.06 -4.97
C ILE A 40 1.84 -8.74 -3.46
N VAL A 41 2.95 -9.03 -2.77
CA VAL A 41 3.09 -8.73 -1.33
C VAL A 41 2.93 -7.23 -1.08
N CYS A 42 3.56 -6.37 -1.88
CA CYS A 42 3.37 -4.92 -1.80
C CYS A 42 1.90 -4.52 -1.99
N THR A 43 1.20 -5.11 -2.96
CA THR A 43 -0.20 -4.80 -3.26
C THR A 43 -1.12 -5.14 -2.08
N VAL A 44 -0.94 -6.33 -1.48
CA VAL A 44 -1.70 -6.73 -0.29
C VAL A 44 -1.39 -5.82 0.89
N MET A 45 -0.12 -5.50 1.09
CA MET A 45 0.33 -4.59 2.15
C MET A 45 -0.28 -3.19 1.99
N TRP A 46 -0.26 -2.61 0.79
CA TRP A 46 -0.85 -1.29 0.52
C TRP A 46 -2.37 -1.29 0.68
N PHE A 47 -3.05 -2.38 0.31
CA PHE A 47 -4.48 -2.51 0.54
C PHE A 47 -4.80 -2.57 2.04
N LEU A 48 -4.13 -3.45 2.80
CA LEU A 48 -4.38 -3.59 4.22
C LEU A 48 -4.01 -2.31 4.99
N HIS A 49 -2.83 -1.75 4.74
CA HIS A 49 -2.36 -0.58 5.48
C HIS A 49 -2.98 0.72 4.96
N GLY A 50 -2.82 1.01 3.68
CA GLY A 50 -3.24 2.30 3.09
C GLY A 50 -4.75 2.44 2.94
N PHE A 51 -5.50 1.35 2.75
CA PHE A 51 -6.96 1.41 2.63
C PHE A 51 -7.67 0.97 3.91
N VAL A 52 -7.42 -0.24 4.42
CA VAL A 52 -8.15 -0.73 5.60
C VAL A 52 -7.75 0.00 6.87
N LEU A 53 -6.46 0.07 7.21
CA LEU A 53 -6.02 0.74 8.44
C LEU A 53 -6.18 2.27 8.35
N ASP A 54 -5.57 2.90 7.34
CA ASP A 54 -5.50 4.37 7.29
C ASP A 54 -6.86 5.02 6.94
N ILE A 55 -7.66 4.46 6.03
CA ILE A 55 -8.95 5.05 5.63
C ILE A 55 -10.09 4.52 6.49
N ILE A 56 -10.28 3.20 6.56
CA ILE A 56 -11.47 2.64 7.23
C ILE A 56 -11.33 2.76 8.75
N ILE A 57 -10.23 2.26 9.33
CA ILE A 57 -10.07 2.22 10.79
C ILE A 57 -9.76 3.60 11.36
N ILE A 58 -8.80 4.34 10.78
CA ILE A 58 -8.38 5.63 11.33
C ILE A 58 -9.27 6.77 10.84
N GLY A 59 -9.65 6.78 9.55
CA GLY A 59 -10.44 7.86 8.96
C GLY A 59 -11.95 7.78 9.21
N VAL A 60 -12.55 6.60 9.00
CA VAL A 60 -14.02 6.44 8.97
C VAL A 60 -14.59 5.98 10.31
N LEU A 61 -13.94 5.01 10.98
CA LEU A 61 -14.47 4.43 12.21
C LEU A 61 -14.73 5.45 13.33
N PRO A 62 -13.87 6.47 13.57
CA PRO A 62 -14.14 7.49 14.59
C PRO A 62 -15.33 8.39 14.24
N LEU A 63 -15.61 8.58 12.95
CA LEU A 63 -16.75 9.40 12.50
C LEU A 63 -18.09 8.70 12.73
N ILE A 64 -18.12 7.37 12.58
CA ILE A 64 -19.35 6.56 12.71
C ILE A 64 -19.59 6.14 14.16
N SER A 65 -18.53 5.79 14.89
CA SER A 65 -18.65 5.31 16.27
C SER A 65 -18.90 6.43 17.29
N GLY A 66 -18.74 7.70 16.91
CA GLY A 66 -18.87 8.85 17.81
C GLY A 66 -17.80 8.91 18.91
N GLU A 67 -16.86 7.96 18.89
CA GLU A 67 -15.80 7.79 19.84
C GLU A 67 -14.50 8.38 19.25
N LYS A 68 -13.67 9.03 20.08
CA LYS A 68 -12.41 9.67 19.65
C LYS A 68 -11.30 8.63 19.41
N THR A 69 -11.58 7.61 18.60
CA THR A 69 -10.94 6.29 18.73
C THR A 69 -10.01 5.91 17.60
N ALA A 70 -8.81 6.48 17.65
CA ALA A 70 -7.58 5.70 17.56
C ALA A 70 -6.96 5.45 18.96
N SER A 71 -7.40 6.18 20.00
CA SER A 71 -6.91 5.96 21.37
C SER A 71 -7.38 4.61 21.92
N ALA A 72 -8.64 4.23 21.75
CA ALA A 72 -9.14 2.96 22.29
C ALA A 72 -8.57 1.69 21.64
N MET A 73 -8.02 1.77 20.41
CA MET A 73 -7.53 0.58 19.71
C MET A 73 -6.06 0.26 20.03
N PHE A 74 -5.25 1.27 20.39
CA PHE A 74 -3.83 1.09 20.75
C PHE A 74 -3.50 1.43 22.20
N TYR A 75 -4.34 2.22 22.87
CA TYR A 75 -4.10 2.72 24.22
C TYR A 75 -5.36 2.51 25.08
N ASN A 76 -5.37 1.41 25.83
CA ASN A 76 -6.44 1.03 26.77
C ASN A 76 -6.53 1.96 28.01
N VAL A 77 -6.07 3.20 27.92
CA VAL A 77 -5.89 4.13 29.04
C VAL A 77 -6.47 5.49 28.66
N LYS A 78 -7.28 6.06 29.56
CA LYS A 78 -7.77 7.44 29.49
C LYS A 78 -6.61 8.42 29.47
N LEU A 79 -6.00 8.64 28.31
CA LEU A 79 -4.97 9.66 28.14
C LEU A 79 -5.65 11.05 28.10
N PRO A 80 -5.24 11.99 28.95
CA PRO A 80 -5.84 13.31 29.01
C PRO A 80 -5.52 14.09 27.72
N ASN A 81 -6.56 14.37 26.95
CA ASN A 81 -6.64 15.35 25.87
C ASN A 81 -5.63 15.22 24.70
N LEU A 82 -5.61 14.07 24.01
CA LEU A 82 -5.00 13.88 22.68
C LEU A 82 -5.77 14.55 21.53
N ALA A 83 -6.82 15.33 21.77
CA ALA A 83 -7.75 15.76 20.71
C ALA A 83 -7.11 16.55 19.53
N PRO A 84 -6.11 17.42 19.74
CA PRO A 84 -5.38 18.07 18.64
C PRO A 84 -4.44 17.11 17.90
N GLN A 85 -3.77 16.22 18.64
CA GLN A 85 -2.88 15.18 18.09
C GLN A 85 -3.67 14.21 17.20
N HIS A 86 -4.86 13.82 17.63
CA HIS A 86 -5.77 12.94 16.88
C HIS A 86 -6.23 13.53 15.56
N ARG A 87 -6.61 14.81 15.53
CA ARG A 87 -7.12 15.46 14.31
C ARG A 87 -6.01 15.69 13.29
N ARG A 88 -4.81 16.03 13.76
CA ARG A 88 -3.63 16.14 12.90
C ARG A 88 -3.22 14.77 12.36
N PHE A 89 -3.18 13.75 13.22
CA PHE A 89 -2.90 12.37 12.84
C PHE A 89 -3.90 11.84 11.80
N ILE A 90 -5.21 12.11 11.95
CA ILE A 90 -6.23 11.70 10.97
C ILE A 90 -6.03 12.41 9.63
N ALA A 91 -5.76 13.72 9.61
CA ALA A 91 -5.57 14.48 8.38
C ALA A 91 -4.24 14.15 7.68
N GLU A 92 -3.15 13.91 8.44
CA GLU A 92 -1.88 13.42 7.92
C GLU A 92 -2.04 12.01 7.36
N ASN A 93 -2.60 11.06 8.13
CA ASN A 93 -2.76 9.68 7.68
C ASN A 93 -3.66 9.55 6.48
N SER A 94 -4.70 10.38 6.34
CA SER A 94 -5.55 10.32 5.13
C SER A 94 -4.85 10.87 3.88
N ALA A 95 -3.97 11.85 4.01
CA ALA A 95 -3.11 12.30 2.90
C ALA A 95 -2.04 11.23 2.55
N TYR A 96 -1.43 10.60 3.55
CA TYR A 96 -0.49 9.49 3.34
C TYR A 96 -1.17 8.25 2.75
N ALA A 97 -2.38 7.94 3.19
CA ALA A 97 -3.20 6.84 2.67
C ALA A 97 -3.42 6.97 1.17
N ALA A 98 -3.80 8.17 0.69
CA ALA A 98 -3.98 8.43 -0.72
C ALA A 98 -2.69 8.18 -1.52
N MET A 99 -1.54 8.63 -0.99
CA MET A 99 -0.24 8.40 -1.61
C MET A 99 0.20 6.92 -1.57
N ARG A 100 -0.26 6.13 -0.59
CA ARG A 100 0.06 4.69 -0.46
C ARG A 100 -0.89 3.77 -1.22
N ILE A 101 -2.05 4.27 -1.61
CA ILE A 101 -2.98 3.56 -2.51
C ILE A 101 -2.54 3.71 -3.97
N ALA A 102 -1.94 4.84 -4.35
CA ALA A 102 -1.49 5.07 -5.72
C ALA A 102 -0.61 3.93 -6.30
N PRO A 103 0.35 3.36 -5.56
CA PRO A 103 1.12 2.19 -6.01
C PRO A 103 0.31 0.98 -6.42
N ILE A 104 -0.89 0.76 -5.86
CA ILE A 104 -1.75 -0.38 -6.25
C ILE A 104 -2.09 -0.29 -7.74
N PHE A 105 -2.26 0.93 -8.26
CA PHE A 105 -2.59 1.19 -9.66
C PHE A 105 -1.34 1.39 -10.53
N PHE A 106 -0.20 1.78 -9.94
CA PHE A 106 1.03 2.10 -10.64
C PHE A 106 2.24 1.30 -10.09
N THR A 107 2.05 -0.01 -9.90
CA THR A 107 3.03 -0.93 -9.28
C THR A 107 4.37 -1.03 -10.02
N ASN A 108 4.37 -0.71 -11.31
CA ASN A 108 5.53 -0.78 -12.20
C ASN A 108 6.20 0.60 -12.42
N ASN A 109 5.77 1.64 -11.70
CA ASN A 109 6.29 3.00 -11.85
C ASN A 109 7.20 3.35 -10.67
N LEU A 110 8.52 3.36 -10.91
CA LEU A 110 9.52 3.58 -9.86
C LEU A 110 9.36 4.94 -9.13
N PRO A 111 9.08 6.08 -9.80
CA PRO A 111 8.73 7.33 -9.11
C PRO A 111 7.54 7.22 -8.14
N VAL A 112 6.49 6.47 -8.49
CA VAL A 112 5.34 6.26 -7.58
C VAL A 112 5.76 5.44 -6.36
N LEU A 113 6.61 4.43 -6.55
CA LEU A 113 7.19 3.66 -5.44
C LEU A 113 8.07 4.55 -4.54
N LEU A 114 8.85 5.48 -5.13
CA LEU A 114 9.63 6.45 -4.37
C LEU A 114 8.73 7.35 -3.51
N ILE A 115 7.67 7.95 -4.09
CA ILE A 115 6.71 8.79 -3.33
C ILE A 115 6.12 8.01 -2.15
N THR A 116 5.88 6.71 -2.34
CA THR A 116 5.38 5.83 -1.29
C THR A 116 6.36 5.64 -0.16
N VAL A 117 7.63 5.37 -0.48
CA VAL A 117 8.70 5.26 0.53
C VAL A 117 8.94 6.60 1.23
N VAL A 118 8.88 7.72 0.51
CA VAL A 118 8.92 9.06 1.10
C VAL A 118 7.75 9.26 2.07
N SER A 119 6.54 8.80 1.73
CA SER A 119 5.38 8.88 2.63
C SER A 119 5.58 8.08 3.93
N TYR A 120 6.27 6.93 3.88
CA TYR A 120 6.61 6.16 5.08
C TYR A 120 7.68 6.86 5.91
N PHE A 121 8.66 7.49 5.26
CA PHE A 121 9.67 8.28 5.95
C PHE A 121 9.04 9.47 6.69
N VAL A 122 8.16 10.23 6.03
CA VAL A 122 7.54 11.40 6.67
C VAL A 122 6.68 10.99 7.87
N GLU A 123 5.86 9.94 7.76
CA GLU A 123 5.11 9.43 8.91
C GLU A 123 6.04 8.86 10.01
N GLY A 124 7.10 8.14 9.63
CA GLY A 124 8.10 7.66 10.58
C GLY A 124 8.79 8.80 11.33
N LEU A 125 9.08 9.90 10.64
CA LEU A 125 9.65 11.12 11.22
C LEU A 125 8.68 11.79 12.19
N THR A 126 7.39 11.90 11.85
CA THR A 126 6.41 12.52 12.73
C THR A 126 6.13 11.67 13.97
N ILE A 127 6.02 10.35 13.84
CA ILE A 127 5.92 9.43 14.98
C ILE A 127 7.16 9.54 15.89
N CYS A 128 8.37 9.55 15.30
CA CYS A 128 9.62 9.69 16.04
C CYS A 128 9.65 11.00 16.85
N TRP A 129 9.29 12.10 16.19
CA TRP A 129 9.20 13.41 16.82
C TRP A 129 8.18 13.42 17.97
N GLU A 130 7.01 12.82 17.78
CA GLU A 130 5.99 12.72 18.83
C GLU A 130 6.47 11.90 20.03
N ILE A 131 7.07 10.74 19.81
CA ILE A 131 7.60 9.87 20.88
C ILE A 131 8.64 10.62 21.71
N ILE A 132 9.60 11.29 21.05
CA ILE A 132 10.69 12.00 21.73
C ILE A 132 10.16 13.21 22.51
N SER A 133 9.24 13.96 21.90
CA SER A 133 8.71 15.22 22.45
C SER A 133 7.73 15.00 23.58
N TYR A 134 6.87 13.98 23.48
CA TYR A 134 5.80 13.72 24.44
C TYR A 134 6.10 12.57 25.42
N LYS A 135 7.29 11.96 25.33
CA LYS A 135 7.70 10.83 26.18
C LYS A 135 6.68 9.69 26.15
N SER A 136 6.22 9.36 24.94
CA SER A 136 5.22 8.31 24.74
C SER A 136 5.73 6.95 25.24
N PRO A 137 4.83 6.09 25.75
CA PRO A 137 5.20 4.76 26.23
C PRO A 137 5.64 3.84 25.08
N SER A 138 6.24 2.69 25.42
CA SER A 138 6.70 1.68 24.45
C SER A 138 5.59 1.16 23.53
N ASP A 139 4.34 1.26 23.95
CA ASP A 139 3.16 0.84 23.17
C ASP A 139 2.96 1.71 21.92
N ALA A 140 3.69 2.84 21.80
CA ALA A 140 3.74 3.69 20.61
C ALA A 140 4.66 3.18 19.50
N MET A 141 5.45 2.13 19.75
CA MET A 141 6.44 1.61 18.80
C MET A 141 5.89 0.81 17.61
N PRO A 142 4.73 0.12 17.68
CA PRO A 142 4.24 -0.67 16.54
C PRO A 142 4.07 0.14 15.25
N PRO A 143 3.42 1.34 15.25
CA PRO A 143 3.34 2.18 14.05
C PRO A 143 4.70 2.57 13.47
N ALA A 144 5.67 2.98 14.32
CA ALA A 144 7.03 3.31 13.88
C ALA A 144 7.73 2.10 13.21
N THR A 145 7.50 0.90 13.75
CA THR A 145 8.07 -0.34 13.22
C THR A 145 7.46 -0.69 11.86
N LEU A 146 6.14 -0.52 11.71
CA LEU A 146 5.44 -0.76 10.45
C LEU A 146 5.96 0.16 9.33
N MET A 147 6.26 1.43 9.61
CA MET A 147 6.84 2.33 8.61
C MET A 147 8.17 1.81 8.06
N GLY A 148 9.08 1.36 8.94
CA GLY A 148 10.37 0.78 8.53
C GLY A 148 10.21 -0.51 7.73
N VAL A 149 9.32 -1.39 8.16
CA VAL A 149 9.03 -2.66 7.45
C VAL A 149 8.44 -2.38 6.07
N PHE A 150 7.43 -1.53 5.95
CA PHE A 150 6.79 -1.24 4.67
C PHE A 150 7.75 -0.56 3.69
N ALA A 151 8.53 0.41 4.16
CA ALA A 151 9.60 1.00 3.35
C ALA A 151 10.57 -0.07 2.84
N SER A 152 10.94 -1.03 3.68
CA SER A 152 11.85 -2.12 3.31
C SER A 152 11.25 -3.06 2.26
N VAL A 153 9.97 -3.43 2.38
CA VAL A 153 9.30 -4.31 1.41
C VAL A 153 9.24 -3.64 0.03
N VAL A 154 8.84 -2.37 -0.04
CA VAL A 154 8.78 -1.62 -1.32
C VAL A 154 10.19 -1.47 -1.92
N THR A 155 11.17 -1.16 -1.08
CA THR A 155 12.58 -1.04 -1.51
C THR A 155 13.14 -2.34 -2.04
N TYR A 156 12.83 -3.44 -1.37
CA TYR A 156 13.24 -4.76 -1.80
C TYR A 156 12.60 -5.13 -3.14
N ALA A 157 11.29 -4.92 -3.31
CA ALA A 157 10.60 -5.18 -4.58
C ALA A 157 11.17 -4.35 -5.74
N ALA A 158 11.43 -3.06 -5.52
CA ALA A 158 12.02 -2.17 -6.52
C ALA A 158 13.48 -2.53 -6.85
N THR A 159 14.28 -2.91 -5.84
CA THR A 159 15.70 -3.25 -6.02
C THR A 159 15.89 -4.59 -6.70
N THR A 160 15.10 -5.60 -6.32
CA THR A 160 15.16 -6.92 -6.94
C THR A 160 14.56 -6.91 -8.34
N ASN A 161 13.57 -6.03 -8.59
CA ASN A 161 12.88 -5.87 -9.85
C ASN A 161 12.62 -7.20 -10.57
N ALA A 162 11.99 -8.13 -9.85
CA ALA A 162 11.80 -9.50 -10.32
C ALA A 162 11.20 -9.53 -11.73
N ASP A 163 11.79 -10.36 -12.59
CA ASP A 163 11.39 -10.55 -13.99
C ASP A 163 11.41 -9.28 -14.86
N GLY A 164 12.10 -8.22 -14.42
CA GLY A 164 12.13 -6.94 -15.14
C GLY A 164 10.78 -6.23 -15.14
N TYR A 165 9.95 -6.46 -14.12
CA TYR A 165 8.59 -5.95 -14.04
C TYR A 165 8.49 -4.41 -14.13
N ILE A 166 9.44 -3.70 -13.52
CA ILE A 166 9.69 -2.28 -13.75
C ILE A 166 10.59 -2.18 -14.99
N LYS A 167 10.03 -1.71 -16.11
CA LYS A 167 10.74 -1.62 -17.41
C LYS A 167 11.83 -0.55 -17.42
N GLU A 168 11.60 0.55 -16.71
CA GLU A 168 12.50 1.71 -16.66
C GLU A 168 12.97 1.92 -15.22
N VAL A 169 14.21 1.53 -14.95
CA VAL A 169 14.84 1.70 -13.63
C VAL A 169 15.87 2.81 -13.72
N ASP A 170 15.50 4.01 -13.26
CA ASP A 170 16.46 5.10 -13.05
C ASP A 170 17.28 4.81 -11.77
N PRO A 171 18.62 4.66 -11.88
CA PRO A 171 19.49 4.41 -10.73
C PRO A 171 19.39 5.49 -9.64
N THR A 172 19.14 6.74 -10.04
CA THR A 172 19.03 7.88 -9.11
C THR A 172 17.78 7.74 -8.25
N VAL A 173 16.65 7.37 -8.87
CA VAL A 173 15.37 7.16 -8.18
C VAL A 173 15.46 5.94 -7.27
N LEU A 174 16.12 4.87 -7.73
CA LEU A 174 16.34 3.66 -6.92
C LEU A 174 17.23 3.96 -5.69
N MET A 175 18.32 4.71 -5.88
CA MET A 175 19.18 5.13 -4.78
C MET A 175 18.44 6.02 -3.79
N ALA A 176 17.64 6.98 -4.27
CA ALA A 176 16.81 7.82 -3.39
C ALA A 176 15.86 6.96 -2.54
N LEU A 177 15.24 5.96 -3.15
CA LEU A 177 14.34 5.02 -2.48
C LEU A 177 15.07 4.27 -1.34
N GLN A 178 16.27 3.76 -1.60
CA GLN A 178 17.11 3.11 -0.59
C GLN A 178 17.52 4.07 0.55
N VAL A 179 17.88 5.31 0.22
CA VAL A 179 18.22 6.34 1.21
C VAL A 179 17.04 6.64 2.12
N PHE A 180 15.84 6.87 1.56
CA PHE A 180 14.65 7.13 2.37
C PHE A 180 14.23 5.93 3.22
N CYS A 181 14.42 4.70 2.72
CA CYS A 181 14.24 3.50 3.54
C CYS A 181 15.21 3.48 4.73
N GLY A 182 16.50 3.78 4.51
CA GLY A 182 17.49 3.89 5.58
C GLY A 182 17.13 4.99 6.59
N LEU A 183 16.69 6.16 6.12
CA LEU A 183 16.23 7.25 6.99
C LEU A 183 14.99 6.88 7.80
N THR A 184 14.09 6.08 7.24
CA THR A 184 12.91 5.57 7.98
C THR A 184 13.33 4.70 9.16
N TRP A 185 14.34 3.83 8.99
CA TRP A 185 14.93 3.08 10.10
C TRP A 185 15.69 3.96 11.09
N ALA A 186 16.32 5.05 10.64
CA ALA A 186 16.93 6.02 11.54
C ALA A 186 15.88 6.71 12.43
N CYS A 187 14.71 7.05 11.88
CA CYS A 187 13.57 7.52 12.67
C CYS A 187 13.12 6.47 13.69
N TRP A 188 13.03 5.19 13.29
CA TRP A 188 12.71 4.11 14.22
C TRP A 188 13.72 3.99 15.38
N LEU A 189 15.02 4.07 15.10
CA LEU A 189 16.07 4.08 16.14
C LEU A 189 15.92 5.29 17.08
N GLY A 190 15.57 6.46 16.53
CA GLY A 190 15.24 7.64 17.33
C GLY A 190 14.04 7.40 18.25
N SER A 191 13.01 6.71 17.76
CA SER A 191 11.83 6.32 18.56
C SER A 191 12.19 5.34 19.67
N VAL A 192 13.04 4.34 19.40
CA VAL A 192 13.56 3.41 20.42
C VAL A 192 14.31 4.17 21.52
N TYR A 193 15.19 5.10 21.13
CA TYR A 193 15.90 5.95 22.10
C TYR A 193 14.94 6.83 22.91
N GLY A 194 13.94 7.43 22.26
CA GLY A 194 12.93 8.26 22.91
C GLY A 194 12.11 7.50 23.95
N THR A 195 11.66 6.30 23.62
CA THR A 195 10.92 5.42 24.55
C THR A 195 11.80 4.89 25.68
N ALA A 196 13.04 4.47 25.40
CA ALA A 196 13.96 3.96 26.42
C ALA A 196 14.37 5.01 27.46
N THR A 197 14.36 6.29 27.08
CA THR A 197 14.70 7.42 27.96
C THR A 197 13.49 8.11 28.60
N ALA A 198 12.27 7.67 28.28
CA ALA A 198 11.07 8.14 28.95
C ALA A 198 11.07 7.61 30.40
N LYS A 199 11.10 8.51 31.38
CA LYS A 199 10.96 8.12 32.80
C LYS A 199 9.55 7.55 33.00
N LYS A 200 9.46 6.43 33.72
CA LYS A 200 8.19 5.91 34.23
C LYS A 200 7.77 6.81 35.39
N ASP A 201 6.93 7.80 35.11
CA ASP A 201 6.22 8.56 36.14
C ASP A 201 4.99 7.79 36.62
#